data_AF-A0A7X9KQ36-F1
#
_entry.id   AF-A0A7X9KQ36-F1
#
_cell.length_a   1.000
_cell.length_b   1.000
_cell.length_c   1.000
_cell.angle_alpha   90.00
_cell.angle_beta   90.00
_cell.angle_gamma   90.00
#
_symmetry.space_group_name_H-M   'P 1'
#
loop_
_entity.id
_entity.type
_entity.pdbx_description
1 polymer ?
#
loop_
_entity_poly.entity_id
_entity_poly.type
_entity_poly.pdbx_seq_one_letter_code
_entity_poly.pdbx_strand_id
1 'polypeptide(L)'
;AASAGKYIAFLDSDDEYQPDYLEKRVKYMANNPRVDLIEGGASIIGDRYVKDKNDLSRKIHLSLCIIGPTFFGKKEVFVSLNGFDRNIFYSEDSEFWERAEKKYCLKKVDLPGYIYYRDTADSICNNI
;
A
#
# COMPACT_ATOMS: atom_id res chain seq x y z
N ALA A 1 -13.68 -12.55 -8.85
CA ALA A 1 -13.16 -11.68 -7.77
C ALA A 1 -13.65 -12.22 -6.43
N ALA A 2 -12.76 -12.47 -5.46
CA ALA A 2 -13.11 -13.10 -4.17
C ALA A 2 -13.70 -12.12 -3.15
N SER A 3 -13.46 -10.81 -3.26
CA SER A 3 -14.06 -9.79 -2.39
C SER A 3 -15.36 -9.22 -2.96
N ALA A 4 -16.38 -9.12 -2.10
CA ALA A 4 -17.69 -8.51 -2.40
C ALA A 4 -17.83 -7.06 -1.88
N GLY A 5 -16.81 -6.52 -1.20
CA GLY A 5 -16.85 -5.19 -0.60
C GLY A 5 -16.80 -4.04 -1.62
N LYS A 6 -17.32 -2.87 -1.21
CA LYS A 6 -17.19 -1.60 -1.96
C LYS A 6 -15.75 -1.12 -2.02
N TYR A 7 -15.03 -1.27 -0.90
CA TYR A 7 -13.62 -0.95 -0.77
C TYR A 7 -12.80 -2.23 -0.67
N ILE A 8 -11.57 -2.17 -1.18
CA ILE A 8 -10.53 -3.18 -1.02
C ILE A 8 -9.49 -2.63 -0.06
N ALA A 9 -9.02 -3.49 0.85
CA ALA A 9 -7.92 -3.27 1.76
C ALA A 9 -7.00 -4.49 1.69
N PHE A 10 -5.71 -4.29 1.98
CA PHE A 10 -4.69 -5.35 1.97
C PHE A 10 -4.11 -5.54 3.35
N LEU A 11 -3.84 -6.79 3.71
CA LEU A 11 -3.17 -7.15 4.96
C LEU A 11 -2.24 -8.31 4.63
N ASP A 12 -0.95 -8.08 4.79
CA ASP A 12 0.05 -9.12 4.62
C ASP A 12 -0.04 -10.11 5.79
N SER A 13 0.37 -11.36 5.55
CA SER A 13 0.18 -12.45 6.52
C SER A 13 1.00 -12.30 7.80
N ASP A 14 2.05 -11.48 7.76
CA ASP A 14 2.97 -11.16 8.84
C ASP A 14 2.74 -9.76 9.43
N ASP A 15 1.69 -9.06 8.98
CA ASP A 15 1.34 -7.71 9.42
C ASP A 15 0.02 -7.65 10.20
N GLU A 16 -0.23 -6.49 10.81
CA GLU A 16 -1.41 -6.28 11.66
C GLU A 16 -2.07 -4.93 11.43
N TYR A 17 -3.38 -4.88 11.69
CA TYR A 17 -4.11 -3.62 11.83
C TYR A 17 -4.29 -3.28 13.31
N GLN A 18 -4.15 -1.99 13.62
CA GLN A 18 -4.76 -1.45 14.82
C GLN A 18 -6.29 -1.56 14.72
N PRO A 19 -7.01 -1.73 15.86
CA PRO A 19 -8.45 -1.97 15.86
C PRO A 19 -9.29 -0.94 15.09
N ASP A 20 -8.84 0.31 15.01
CA ASP A 20 -9.55 1.42 14.38
C ASP A 20 -9.08 1.73 12.94
N TYR A 21 -8.15 0.93 12.39
CA TYR A 21 -7.49 1.19 11.10
C TYR A 21 -8.47 1.31 9.94
N LEU A 22 -9.39 0.34 9.83
CA LEU A 22 -10.39 0.30 8.77
C LEU A 22 -11.48 1.36 8.96
N GLU A 23 -11.89 1.61 10.21
CA GLU A 23 -12.89 2.64 10.54
C GLU A 23 -12.41 4.03 10.07
N LYS A 24 -11.17 4.40 10.41
CA LYS A 24 -10.55 5.67 9.98
C LYS A 24 -10.60 5.84 8.46
N ARG A 25 -10.33 4.77 7.71
CA ARG A 25 -10.26 4.78 6.23
C ARG A 25 -11.63 4.86 5.59
N VAL A 26 -12.59 4.09 6.09
CA VAL A 26 -14.00 4.18 5.67
C VAL A 26 -14.51 5.61 5.90
N LYS A 27 -14.26 6.18 7.08
CA LYS A 27 -14.65 7.55 7.41
C LYS A 27 -13.97 8.57 6.50
N TYR A 28 -12.68 8.41 6.21
CA TYR A 28 -11.97 9.28 5.28
C TYR A 28 -12.59 9.23 3.88
N MET A 29 -12.83 8.03 3.33
CA MET A 29 -13.42 7.87 2.00
C MET A 29 -14.85 8.40 1.92
N ALA A 30 -15.64 8.24 2.99
CA ALA A 30 -17.00 8.79 3.07
C ALA A 30 -17.00 10.33 3.04
N ASN A 31 -16.04 10.96 3.73
CA ASN A 31 -15.88 12.41 3.75
C ASN A 31 -15.22 12.98 2.48
N ASN A 32 -14.61 12.13 1.65
CA ASN A 32 -13.89 12.52 0.44
C ASN A 32 -14.36 11.69 -0.77
N PRO A 33 -15.62 11.87 -1.25
CA PRO A 33 -16.21 11.01 -2.28
C PRO A 33 -15.49 11.05 -3.64
N ARG A 34 -14.69 12.10 -3.88
CA ARG A 34 -13.85 12.24 -5.08
C ARG A 34 -12.58 11.38 -5.04
N VAL A 35 -12.14 10.94 -3.86
CA VAL A 35 -10.94 10.11 -3.72
C VAL A 35 -11.30 8.65 -4.05
N ASP A 36 -10.44 8.01 -4.82
CA ASP A 36 -10.65 6.65 -5.33
C ASP A 36 -9.78 5.64 -4.61
N LEU A 37 -8.57 6.01 -4.21
CA LEU A 37 -7.62 5.16 -3.51
C LEU A 37 -6.71 6.01 -2.61
N ILE A 38 -6.49 5.51 -1.39
CA ILE A 38 -5.55 6.08 -0.43
C ILE A 38 -4.42 5.10 -0.11
N GLU A 39 -3.26 5.67 0.24
CA GLU A 39 -2.11 4.94 0.81
C GLU A 39 -1.54 5.71 2.00
N GLY A 40 -0.86 5.00 2.90
CA GLY A 40 -0.10 5.58 3.99
C GLY A 40 -0.57 5.13 5.37
N GLY A 41 -0.01 5.73 6.42
CA GLY A 41 -0.33 5.39 7.81
C GLY A 41 0.28 4.07 8.30
N ALA A 42 1.43 3.68 7.76
CA ALA A 42 2.22 2.56 8.27
C ALA A 42 3.09 2.95 9.46
N SER A 43 3.03 2.17 10.52
CA SER A 43 3.96 2.18 11.64
C SER A 43 4.96 1.04 11.45
N ILE A 44 6.20 1.39 11.13
CA ILE A 44 7.26 0.41 10.83
C ILE A 44 7.90 -0.09 12.12
N ILE A 45 8.01 -1.41 12.26
CA ILE A 45 8.80 -2.12 13.27
C ILE A 45 9.96 -2.82 12.56
N GLY A 46 11.21 -2.57 12.96
CA GLY A 46 12.40 -3.11 12.28
C GLY A 46 13.09 -2.14 11.31
N ASP A 47 13.73 -2.66 10.24
CA ASP A 47 14.49 -1.85 9.27
C ASP A 47 13.56 -0.96 8.44
N ARG A 48 13.78 0.36 8.51
CA ARG A 48 13.00 1.39 7.80
C ARG A 48 13.52 1.70 6.41
N TYR A 49 14.56 1.01 5.97
CA TYR A 49 15.23 1.28 4.71
C TYR A 49 15.14 0.09 3.75
N VAL A 50 14.82 0.38 2.50
CA VAL A 50 14.72 -0.60 1.40
C VAL A 50 15.56 -0.15 0.21
N LYS A 51 15.88 -1.05 -0.71
CA LYS A 51 16.56 -0.68 -1.95
C LYS A 51 15.73 0.33 -2.76
N ASP A 52 16.35 1.31 -3.39
CA ASP A 52 15.61 2.19 -4.30
C ASP A 52 15.22 1.42 -5.55
N LYS A 53 13.95 1.53 -5.97
CA LYS A 53 13.46 0.90 -7.20
C LYS A 53 14.20 1.38 -8.45
N ASN A 54 14.75 2.60 -8.42
CA ASN A 54 15.47 3.20 -9.55
C ASN A 54 16.98 2.96 -9.49
N ASP A 55 17.51 2.56 -8.33
CA ASP A 55 18.93 2.31 -8.10
C ASP A 55 19.11 1.29 -6.96
N LEU A 56 19.22 0.02 -7.30
CA LEU A 56 19.32 -1.06 -6.32
C LEU A 56 20.60 -1.02 -5.46
N SER A 57 21.57 -0.17 -5.80
CA SER A 57 22.80 0.00 -5.01
C SER A 57 22.62 0.89 -3.78
N ARG A 58 21.53 1.68 -3.72
CA ARG A 58 21.23 2.56 -2.59
C ARG A 58 20.03 2.07 -1.79
N LYS A 59 20.01 2.44 -0.51
CA LYS A 59 18.86 2.31 0.36
C LYS A 59 18.15 3.65 0.53
N ILE A 60 16.82 3.66 0.48
CA ILE A 60 15.96 4.80 0.76
C ILE A 60 15.02 4.48 1.92
N HIS A 61 14.61 5.53 2.64
CA HIS A 61 13.67 5.37 3.75
C HIS A 61 12.26 5.09 3.21
N LEU A 62 11.52 4.18 3.86
CA LEU A 62 10.16 3.77 3.46
C LEU A 62 9.15 4.92 3.35
N SER A 63 9.38 6.05 4.02
CA SER A 63 8.54 7.25 3.86
C SER A 63 8.60 7.86 2.45
N LEU A 64 9.60 7.49 1.64
CA LEU A 64 9.73 7.88 0.24
C LEU A 64 9.07 6.87 -0.71
N CYS A 65 8.64 5.72 -0.19
CA CYS A 65 8.06 4.64 -0.96
C CYS A 65 6.53 4.73 -1.00
N ILE A 66 5.94 3.97 -1.92
CA ILE A 66 4.55 3.53 -1.82
C ILE A 66 4.55 2.21 -1.06
N ILE A 67 3.67 2.08 -0.07
CA ILE A 67 3.56 0.87 0.76
C ILE A 67 2.23 0.21 0.38
N GLY A 68 2.26 -0.75 -0.54
CA GLY A 68 1.06 -1.40 -1.10
C GLY A 68 0.08 -1.95 -0.07
N PRO A 69 0.54 -2.59 1.02
CA PRO A 69 -0.37 -3.10 2.04
C PRO A 69 -1.21 -2.01 2.73
N THR A 70 -0.81 -0.74 2.63
CA THR A 70 -1.61 0.38 3.14
C THR A 70 -2.73 0.84 2.19
N PHE A 71 -2.82 0.27 0.98
CA PHE A 71 -3.84 0.61 0.01
C PHE A 71 -5.25 0.37 0.55
N PHE A 72 -6.07 1.40 0.47
CA PHE A 72 -7.51 1.32 0.74
C PHE A 72 -8.26 2.11 -0.32
N GLY A 73 -9.07 1.44 -1.14
CA GLY A 73 -9.66 2.11 -2.30
C GLY A 73 -10.89 1.43 -2.86
N LYS A 74 -11.57 2.12 -3.78
CA LYS A 74 -12.73 1.58 -4.49
C LYS A 74 -12.31 0.35 -5.28
N LYS A 75 -13.12 -0.71 -5.22
CA LYS A 75 -12.85 -1.97 -5.95
C LYS A 75 -12.62 -1.77 -7.45
N GLU A 76 -13.29 -0.78 -8.06
CA GLU A 76 -13.14 -0.47 -9.48
C GLU A 76 -11.72 -0.07 -9.87
N VAL A 77 -10.96 0.61 -9.00
CA VAL A 77 -9.57 1.00 -9.28
C VAL A 77 -8.72 -0.24 -9.58
N PHE A 78 -8.80 -1.26 -8.73
CA PHE A 78 -8.03 -2.49 -8.87
C PHE A 78 -8.50 -3.33 -10.07
N VAL A 79 -9.81 -3.43 -10.29
CA VAL A 79 -10.38 -4.25 -11.37
C VAL A 79 -10.08 -3.62 -12.74
N SER A 80 -10.29 -2.31 -12.90
CA SER A 80 -10.07 -1.60 -14.16
C SER A 80 -8.60 -1.48 -14.55
N LEU A 81 -7.70 -1.60 -13.57
CA LEU A 81 -6.26 -1.63 -13.79
C LEU A 81 -5.70 -3.06 -13.88
N ASN A 82 -6.55 -4.09 -13.87
CA ASN A 82 -6.12 -5.50 -13.94
C ASN A 82 -5.15 -5.92 -12.80
N GLY A 83 -5.29 -5.31 -11.62
CA GLY A 83 -4.47 -5.62 -10.44
C GLY A 83 -2.98 -5.26 -10.60
N PHE A 84 -2.15 -5.92 -9.81
CA PHE A 84 -0.68 -5.80 -9.82
C PHE A 84 -0.07 -6.62 -10.96
N ASP A 85 0.98 -6.10 -11.60
CA ASP A 85 1.67 -6.78 -12.69
C ASP A 85 2.66 -7.81 -12.14
N ARG A 86 2.36 -9.09 -12.37
CA ARG A 86 3.16 -10.23 -11.90
C ARG A 86 4.54 -10.34 -12.55
N ASN A 87 4.82 -9.56 -13.59
CA ASN A 87 6.15 -9.51 -14.22
C ASN A 87 7.09 -8.52 -13.51
N ILE A 88 6.58 -7.72 -12.57
CA ILE A 88 7.38 -6.78 -11.79
C ILE A 88 7.92 -7.50 -10.57
N PHE A 89 9.24 -7.69 -10.54
CA PHE A 89 9.92 -8.38 -9.44
C PHE A 89 10.07 -7.51 -8.19
N TYR A 90 10.14 -6.19 -8.34
CA TYR A 90 10.34 -5.27 -7.22
C TYR A 90 9.54 -3.99 -7.41
N SER A 91 8.94 -3.51 -6.33
CA SER A 91 8.16 -2.27 -6.29
C SER A 91 6.91 -2.27 -7.19
N GLU A 92 6.21 -3.41 -7.26
CA GLU A 92 4.93 -3.53 -7.97
C GLU A 92 3.88 -2.54 -7.46
N ASP A 93 3.92 -2.20 -6.18
CA ASP A 93 3.06 -1.18 -5.55
C ASP A 93 3.25 0.21 -6.16
N SER A 94 4.51 0.60 -6.38
CA SER A 94 4.83 1.89 -6.99
C SER A 94 4.36 1.94 -8.43
N GLU A 95 4.51 0.85 -9.17
CA GLU A 95 4.02 0.77 -10.55
C GLU A 95 2.49 0.86 -10.62
N PHE A 96 1.79 0.12 -9.74
CA PHE A 96 0.34 0.18 -9.65
C PHE A 96 -0.14 1.59 -9.33
N TRP A 97 0.51 2.25 -8.37
CA TRP A 97 0.22 3.64 -8.00
C TRP A 97 0.38 4.59 -9.18
N GLU A 98 1.48 4.50 -9.93
CA GLU A 98 1.75 5.32 -11.11
C GLU A 98 0.73 5.10 -12.24
N ARG A 99 0.23 3.87 -12.42
CA ARG A 99 -0.87 3.59 -13.36
C ARG A 99 -2.19 4.16 -12.88
N ALA A 100 -2.47 4.04 -11.59
CA ALA A 100 -3.72 4.53 -11.00
C ALA A 100 -3.80 6.07 -11.02
N GLU A 101 -2.69 6.77 -10.77
CA GLU A 101 -2.65 8.24 -10.72
C GLU A 101 -3.02 8.90 -12.05
N LYS A 102 -2.82 8.20 -13.16
CA LYS A 102 -3.18 8.68 -14.51
C LYS A 102 -4.69 8.69 -14.77
N LYS A 103 -5.49 7.99 -13.96
CA LYS A 103 -6.93 7.76 -14.21
C LYS A 103 -7.83 8.07 -13.01
N TYR A 104 -7.27 8.08 -11.80
CA TYR A 104 -8.02 8.13 -10.55
C TYR A 104 -7.48 9.20 -9.61
N CYS A 105 -8.33 9.67 -8.70
CA CYS A 105 -7.94 10.61 -7.66
C CYS A 105 -7.31 9.85 -6.48
N LEU A 106 -5.98 9.90 -6.40
CA LEU A 106 -5.21 9.26 -5.35
C LEU A 106 -4.84 10.23 -4.23
N LYS A 107 -4.72 9.71 -2.99
CA LYS A 107 -4.19 10.49 -1.87
C LYS A 107 -3.27 9.68 -0.96
N LYS A 108 -2.09 10.24 -0.67
CA LYS A 108 -1.29 9.85 0.49
C LYS A 108 -1.94 10.43 1.74
N VAL A 109 -2.10 9.63 2.78
CA VAL A 109 -2.75 10.04 4.04
C VAL A 109 -1.92 9.64 5.24
N ASP A 110 -1.90 10.51 6.25
CA ASP A 110 -1.35 10.19 7.57
C ASP A 110 -2.48 9.70 8.49
N LEU A 111 -2.89 8.45 8.26
CA LEU A 111 -3.91 7.75 9.07
C LEU A 111 -3.29 6.49 9.67
N PRO A 112 -2.49 6.62 10.74
CA PRO A 112 -1.73 5.52 11.30
C PRO A 112 -2.66 4.40 11.79
N GLY A 113 -2.16 3.18 11.63
CA GLY A 113 -2.77 1.97 12.17
C GLY A 113 -2.44 0.69 11.39
N TYR A 114 -1.70 0.77 10.29
CA TYR A 114 -1.07 -0.40 9.68
C TYR A 114 0.23 -0.67 10.43
N ILE A 115 0.41 -1.85 11.00
CA ILE A 115 1.66 -2.25 11.66
C ILE A 115 2.44 -3.08 10.65
N TYR A 116 3.58 -2.56 10.21
CA TYR A 116 4.42 -3.19 9.21
C TYR A 116 5.68 -3.76 9.86
N TYR A 117 5.74 -5.09 9.99
CA TYR A 117 6.88 -5.80 10.58
C TYR A 117 7.96 -6.04 9.52
N ARG A 118 9.18 -5.60 9.81
CA ARG A 118 10.37 -5.69 8.95
C ARG A 118 11.60 -6.21 9.68
N ASP A 119 11.40 -6.82 10.83
CA ASP A 119 12.37 -7.56 11.62
C ASP A 119 12.24 -9.08 11.46
N THR A 120 11.29 -9.54 10.63
CA THR A 120 11.11 -10.96 10.29
C THR A 120 12.13 -11.42 9.25
N ALA A 121 12.71 -12.61 9.48
CA ALA A 121 13.79 -13.16 8.63
C ALA A 121 13.34 -13.41 7.18
N ASP A 122 12.06 -13.66 6.95
CA ASP A 122 11.48 -14.04 5.65
C ASP A 122 10.98 -12.85 4.81
N SER A 123 11.24 -11.60 5.22
CA SER A 123 10.78 -10.44 4.45
C SER A 123 11.34 -10.47 3.03
N ILE A 124 10.45 -10.41 2.01
CA ILE A 124 10.80 -10.45 0.58
C ILE A 124 11.86 -9.39 0.25
N CYS A 125 11.81 -8.23 0.90
CA CYS A 125 12.79 -7.15 0.71
C CYS A 125 14.22 -7.50 1.13
N ASN A 126 14.44 -8.56 1.93
CA ASN A 126 15.78 -9.00 2.33
C ASN A 126 16.48 -9.83 1.23
N ASN A 127 15.72 -10.37 0.27
CA ASN A 127 16.21 -11.29 -0.76
C ASN A 127 16.35 -10.65 -2.15
N ILE A 128 16.21 -9.32 -2.24
CA ILE A 128 16.37 -8.52 -3.46
C ILE A 128 17.75 -7.89 -3.47
#